data_AF-L7KHK0-F1
#
_entry.id   AF-L7KHK0-F1
#
_cell.length_a   1.000
_cell.length_b   1.000
_cell.length_c   1.000
_cell.angle_alpha   90.00
_cell.angle_beta   90.00
_cell.angle_gamma   90.00
#
_symmetry.space_group_name_H-M   'P 1'
#
loop_
_entity.id
_entity.type
_entity.pdbx_description
1 polymer ?
#
loop_
_entity_poly.entity_id
_entity_poly.type
_entity_poly.pdbx_seq_one_letter_code
_entity_poly.pdbx_strand_id
1 'polypeptide(L)'
;MTDLFTAPVELHPVMPSTGGPEWPDATWVGQLDTAELARMRRSVGDTVVCRPVDAEGYTRARILIRNSGVPVRFAETPLRNGLATVTIPPAMPASTPALRDQPVSIVVCTRERPEDLRSALESLMRLPHSPLEILVVDNAPVTDATARVVNKCGDERVRLVTEPVPGLSAARNTGLLAASHEIVAFTDDDVVVDPGWIAGLLAGFARADDVACVCGLVPSGELRTPAQAYFDWRVSWADNVTARRYSLDDPPEDIPLFPYQVGIYGTGANFAVDRDRIVRLGGFDEALGTGTKTMGGEDLDMFLRVLVAGYSLVSEPSAIVWHRHRSDNDALLSQARGYGAGLGAVLTKIACDRTHRRLAFSVLRRRFRSVFRASAAYGGVCRPPDHMLVDISASVGRLEVFSVFRGPWALAQERRAGKQATPLLAAREGATITTGATL
;
A
#
# COMPACT_ATOMS: atom_id res chain seq x y z
N MET A 1 -23.29 -43.45 4.59
CA MET A 1 -24.13 -42.24 4.50
C MET A 1 -24.05 -41.49 5.82
N THR A 2 -22.92 -40.82 6.06
CA THR A 2 -22.73 -40.02 7.28
C THR A 2 -21.98 -38.74 6.91
N ASP A 3 -22.46 -38.02 5.90
CA ASP A 3 -22.10 -36.61 5.71
C ASP A 3 -22.85 -35.80 6.76
N LEU A 4 -22.31 -35.83 7.98
CA LEU A 4 -22.70 -34.95 9.06
C LEU A 4 -22.41 -33.52 8.60
N PHE A 5 -23.48 -32.74 8.41
CA PHE A 5 -23.51 -31.29 8.25
C PHE A 5 -22.39 -30.62 9.05
N THR A 6 -21.25 -30.37 8.39
CA THR A 6 -20.16 -29.67 9.04
C THR A 6 -20.61 -28.21 9.16
N ALA A 7 -20.68 -27.69 10.40
CA ALA A 7 -21.11 -26.33 10.64
C ALA A 7 -20.31 -25.34 9.78
N PRO A 8 -20.95 -24.29 9.21
CA PRO A 8 -20.22 -23.29 8.45
C PRO A 8 -19.10 -22.66 9.27
N VAL A 9 -17.96 -22.40 8.64
CA VAL A 9 -16.86 -21.67 9.27
C VAL A 9 -17.24 -20.21 9.34
N GLU A 10 -17.25 -19.62 10.53
CA GLU A 10 -17.56 -18.20 10.69
C GLU A 10 -16.36 -17.37 10.23
N LEU A 11 -16.63 -16.38 9.38
CA LEU A 11 -15.62 -15.45 8.88
C LEU A 11 -16.00 -14.05 9.33
N HIS A 12 -15.07 -13.38 10.00
CA HIS A 12 -15.23 -11.98 10.38
C HIS A 12 -14.72 -11.06 9.27
N PRO A 13 -15.32 -9.86 9.11
CA PRO A 13 -14.83 -8.89 8.16
C PRO A 13 -13.40 -8.46 8.54
N VAL A 14 -12.56 -8.23 7.54
CA VAL A 14 -11.15 -7.82 7.73
C VAL A 14 -11.02 -6.40 8.29
N MET A 15 -12.05 -5.57 8.08
CA MET A 15 -12.19 -4.24 8.64
C MET A 15 -13.63 -4.04 9.13
N PRO A 16 -13.86 -3.35 10.25
CA PRO A 16 -15.20 -2.91 10.62
C PRO A 16 -15.79 -2.05 9.51
N SER A 17 -17.03 -2.34 9.12
CA SER A 17 -17.72 -1.54 8.11
C SER A 17 -18.30 -0.27 8.72
N THR A 18 -18.31 0.81 7.94
CA THR A 18 -18.87 2.10 8.37
C THR A 18 -20.36 2.24 8.09
N GLY A 19 -20.96 1.28 7.37
CA GLY A 19 -22.37 1.26 7.02
C GLY A 19 -22.77 0.02 6.21
N GLY A 20 -24.04 -0.06 5.81
CA GLY A 20 -24.52 -1.13 4.94
C GLY A 20 -24.06 -0.98 3.47
N PRO A 21 -24.35 -1.99 2.63
CA PRO A 21 -24.11 -1.91 1.19
C PRO A 21 -24.97 -0.80 0.54
N GLU A 22 -24.35 0.00 -0.34
CA GLU A 22 -25.00 1.15 -1.01
C GLU A 22 -25.37 0.86 -2.47
N TRP A 23 -25.03 -0.32 -3.00
CA TRP A 23 -25.23 -0.68 -4.41
C TRP A 23 -25.36 -2.21 -4.60
N PRO A 24 -25.96 -2.69 -5.71
CA PRO A 24 -26.26 -4.12 -5.89
C PRO A 24 -25.04 -5.05 -5.95
N ASP A 25 -23.90 -4.54 -6.44
CA ASP A 25 -22.63 -5.27 -6.57
C ASP A 25 -21.73 -5.15 -5.32
N ALA A 26 -22.25 -4.62 -4.22
CA ALA A 26 -21.55 -4.58 -2.95
C ALA A 26 -21.04 -5.97 -2.55
N THR A 27 -19.77 -6.03 -2.15
CA THR A 27 -19.07 -7.28 -1.87
C THR A 27 -18.54 -7.28 -0.45
N TRP A 28 -18.94 -8.28 0.34
CA TRP A 28 -18.41 -8.48 1.69
C TRP A 28 -16.95 -8.93 1.61
N VAL A 29 -16.06 -8.41 2.45
CA VAL A 29 -14.63 -8.74 2.40
C VAL A 29 -14.18 -9.45 3.67
N GLY A 30 -13.54 -10.60 3.50
CA GLY A 30 -12.98 -11.38 4.60
C GLY A 30 -11.71 -12.12 4.23
N GLN A 31 -11.24 -12.96 5.16
CA GLN A 31 -10.09 -13.83 4.95
C GLN A 31 -10.31 -15.21 5.57
N LEU A 32 -9.56 -16.19 5.07
CA LEU A 32 -9.59 -17.57 5.55
C LEU A 32 -8.18 -18.17 5.45
N ASP A 33 -7.62 -18.59 6.58
CA ASP A 33 -6.37 -19.35 6.60
C ASP A 33 -6.64 -20.86 6.61
N THR A 34 -6.14 -21.54 5.60
CA THR A 34 -6.27 -22.99 5.44
C THR A 34 -5.58 -23.80 6.54
N ALA A 35 -4.58 -23.23 7.22
CA ALA A 35 -3.95 -23.84 8.39
C ALA A 35 -4.92 -23.95 9.58
N GLU A 36 -5.91 -23.06 9.69
CA GLU A 36 -6.95 -23.13 10.71
C GLU A 36 -7.95 -24.25 10.41
N LEU A 37 -8.25 -24.49 9.13
CA LEU A 37 -9.14 -25.56 8.67
C LEU A 37 -8.54 -26.95 8.86
N ALA A 38 -7.21 -27.10 8.69
CA ALA A 38 -6.52 -28.36 8.93
C ALA A 38 -6.69 -28.85 10.38
N ARG A 39 -6.73 -27.91 11.35
CA ARG A 39 -7.04 -28.23 12.76
C ARG A 39 -8.47 -28.75 12.95
N MET A 40 -9.38 -28.41 12.04
CA MET A 40 -10.78 -28.86 12.02
C MET A 40 -10.98 -30.17 11.22
N ARG A 41 -9.90 -30.87 10.83
CA ARG A 41 -9.93 -32.12 10.03
C ARG A 41 -10.63 -31.99 8.67
N ARG A 42 -10.56 -30.82 8.02
CA ARG A 42 -11.06 -30.65 6.64
C ARG A 42 -9.92 -30.85 5.64
N SER A 43 -10.15 -31.59 4.55
CA SER A 43 -9.12 -31.93 3.57
C SER A 43 -8.85 -30.78 2.60
N VAL A 44 -7.59 -30.68 2.18
CA VAL A 44 -7.15 -29.84 1.07
C VAL A 44 -7.78 -30.36 -0.23
N GLY A 45 -8.47 -29.50 -0.99
CA GLY A 45 -9.27 -29.89 -2.17
C GLY A 45 -10.78 -29.94 -1.92
N ASP A 46 -11.22 -29.82 -0.66
CA ASP A 46 -12.64 -29.76 -0.33
C ASP A 46 -13.23 -28.37 -0.55
N THR A 47 -14.54 -28.36 -0.79
CA THR A 47 -15.34 -27.15 -0.74
C THR A 47 -15.72 -26.85 0.71
N VAL A 48 -15.45 -25.63 1.18
CA VAL A 48 -15.78 -25.17 2.52
C VAL A 48 -16.94 -24.19 2.46
N VAL A 49 -17.96 -24.45 3.28
CA VAL A 49 -19.06 -23.53 3.52
C VAL A 49 -18.68 -22.59 4.66
N CYS A 50 -18.77 -21.30 4.40
CA CYS A 50 -18.45 -20.23 5.32
C CYS A 50 -19.70 -19.38 5.61
N ARG A 51 -19.80 -18.86 6.83
CA ARG A 51 -20.79 -17.86 7.23
C ARG A 51 -20.07 -16.53 7.50
N PRO A 52 -20.12 -15.59 6.54
CA PRO A 52 -19.72 -14.22 6.78
C PRO A 52 -20.56 -13.59 7.91
N VAL A 53 -19.88 -13.00 8.89
CA VAL A 53 -20.49 -12.22 9.97
C VAL A 53 -20.71 -10.79 9.47
N ASP A 54 -21.81 -10.15 9.91
CA ASP A 54 -22.21 -8.79 9.53
C ASP A 54 -22.32 -8.59 8.00
N ALA A 55 -22.91 -9.58 7.32
CA ALA A 55 -23.03 -9.61 5.86
C ALA A 55 -24.44 -9.30 5.35
N GLU A 56 -25.30 -8.71 6.19
CA GLU A 56 -26.65 -8.32 5.82
C GLU A 56 -26.65 -7.36 4.62
N GLY A 57 -27.47 -7.67 3.61
CA GLY A 57 -27.60 -6.88 2.39
C GLY A 57 -26.54 -7.16 1.31
N TYR A 58 -25.45 -7.83 1.63
CA TYR A 58 -24.45 -8.22 0.62
C TYR A 58 -24.94 -9.43 -0.20
N THR A 59 -24.66 -9.41 -1.50
CA THR A 59 -25.00 -10.51 -2.43
C THR A 59 -23.80 -11.37 -2.81
N ARG A 60 -22.58 -10.90 -2.51
CA ARG A 60 -21.31 -11.53 -2.84
C ARG A 60 -20.32 -11.38 -1.69
N ALA A 61 -19.34 -12.29 -1.65
CA ALA A 61 -18.19 -12.21 -0.77
C ALA A 61 -16.89 -12.37 -1.56
N ARG A 62 -15.87 -11.59 -1.19
CA ARG A 62 -14.47 -11.73 -1.60
C ARG A 62 -13.64 -12.13 -0.39
N ILE A 63 -13.01 -13.30 -0.49
CA ILE A 63 -12.28 -13.91 0.62
C ILE A 63 -10.83 -14.09 0.22
N LEU A 64 -9.90 -13.50 0.97
CA LEU A 64 -8.48 -13.78 0.84
C LEU A 64 -8.17 -15.16 1.43
N ILE A 65 -7.82 -16.12 0.59
CA ILE A 65 -7.39 -17.45 1.02
C ILE A 65 -5.88 -17.43 1.29
N ARG A 66 -5.50 -17.89 2.48
CA ARG A 66 -4.12 -17.96 2.94
C ARG A 66 -3.72 -19.40 3.30
N ASN A 67 -2.43 -19.67 3.31
CA ASN A 67 -1.86 -20.88 3.90
C ASN A 67 -0.77 -20.48 4.88
N SER A 68 -1.04 -20.67 6.17
CA SER A 68 -0.09 -20.36 7.25
C SER A 68 0.42 -18.92 7.17
N GLY A 69 -0.50 -17.98 6.98
CA GLY A 69 -0.23 -16.54 6.84
C GLY A 69 0.12 -16.08 5.42
N VAL A 70 0.47 -16.97 4.49
CA VAL A 70 0.87 -16.59 3.13
C VAL A 70 -0.36 -16.52 2.20
N PRO A 71 -0.63 -15.39 1.53
CA PRO A 71 -1.68 -15.29 0.52
C PRO A 71 -1.52 -16.30 -0.61
N VAL A 72 -2.62 -16.94 -0.98
CA VAL A 72 -2.67 -17.89 -2.10
C VAL A 72 -3.51 -17.35 -3.25
N ARG A 73 -4.70 -16.83 -2.96
CA ARG A 73 -5.60 -16.19 -3.96
C ARG A 73 -6.74 -15.44 -3.27
N PHE A 74 -7.39 -14.56 -4.02
CA PHE A 74 -8.74 -14.13 -3.71
C PHE A 74 -9.78 -15.11 -4.29
N ALA A 75 -10.81 -15.41 -3.53
CA ALA A 75 -11.98 -16.13 -3.99
C ALA A 75 -13.21 -15.23 -3.92
N GLU A 76 -13.82 -14.98 -5.06
CA GLU A 76 -15.12 -14.33 -5.14
C GLU A 76 -16.22 -15.36 -5.31
N THR A 77 -17.28 -15.24 -4.51
CA THR A 77 -18.39 -16.21 -4.51
C THR A 77 -19.70 -15.51 -4.16
N PRO A 78 -20.83 -15.88 -4.81
CA PRO A 78 -22.14 -15.35 -4.43
C PRO A 78 -22.54 -15.86 -3.05
N LEU A 79 -23.24 -15.01 -2.29
CA LEU A 79 -23.87 -15.38 -1.02
C LEU A 79 -25.23 -16.02 -1.29
N ARG A 80 -25.39 -17.28 -0.88
CA ARG A 80 -26.67 -18.01 -0.98
C ARG A 80 -27.18 -18.28 0.42
N ASN A 81 -28.31 -17.69 0.78
CA ASN A 81 -28.87 -17.75 2.14
C ASN A 81 -27.85 -17.32 3.22
N GLY A 82 -27.06 -16.27 2.94
CA GLY A 82 -26.02 -15.76 3.85
C GLY A 82 -24.76 -16.63 3.94
N LEU A 83 -24.60 -17.64 3.08
CA LEU A 83 -23.43 -18.53 3.08
C LEU A 83 -22.56 -18.33 1.85
N ALA A 84 -21.25 -18.35 2.06
CA ALA A 84 -20.22 -18.35 1.03
C ALA A 84 -19.68 -19.78 0.84
N THR A 85 -19.44 -20.16 -0.41
CA THR A 85 -18.86 -21.48 -0.74
C THR A 85 -17.51 -21.26 -1.41
N VAL A 86 -16.45 -21.82 -0.82
CA VAL A 86 -15.05 -21.57 -1.22
C VAL A 86 -14.31 -22.88 -1.47
N THR A 87 -13.67 -23.00 -2.63
CA THR A 87 -12.76 -24.12 -2.92
C THR A 87 -11.36 -23.82 -2.39
N ILE A 88 -10.86 -24.71 -1.54
CA ILE A 88 -9.53 -24.63 -0.92
C ILE A 88 -8.46 -25.07 -1.94
N PRO A 89 -7.48 -24.20 -2.26
CA PRO A 89 -6.38 -24.57 -3.15
C PRO A 89 -5.48 -25.64 -2.51
N PRO A 90 -4.73 -26.41 -3.31
CA PRO A 90 -3.74 -27.36 -2.79
C PRO A 90 -2.72 -26.66 -1.89
N ALA A 91 -2.29 -27.35 -0.84
CA ALA A 91 -1.29 -26.84 0.10
C ALA A 91 0.03 -26.59 -0.64
N MET A 92 0.42 -25.32 -0.73
CA MET A 92 1.74 -24.92 -1.20
C MET A 92 2.71 -24.92 -0.02
N PRO A 93 3.94 -25.43 -0.15
CA PRO A 93 4.92 -25.33 0.92
C PRO A 93 5.20 -23.86 1.22
N ALA A 94 4.85 -23.43 2.44
CA ALA A 94 5.22 -22.12 2.94
C ALA A 94 6.68 -22.19 3.44
N SER A 95 7.63 -21.71 2.64
CA SER A 95 8.99 -21.45 3.11
C SER A 95 9.28 -19.98 2.92
N THR A 96 9.14 -19.23 4.01
CA THR A 96 9.53 -17.83 4.05
C THR A 96 10.75 -17.71 4.97
N PRO A 97 11.96 -17.45 4.44
CA PRO A 97 13.09 -17.08 5.29
C PRO A 97 12.70 -15.78 6.01
N ALA A 98 12.83 -15.72 7.32
CA ALA A 98 12.35 -14.60 8.10
C ALA A 98 13.44 -14.12 9.06
N LEU A 99 13.75 -12.82 9.01
CA LEU A 99 14.53 -12.10 10.01
C LEU A 99 13.65 -11.83 11.24
N ARG A 100 13.15 -12.88 11.90
CA ARG A 100 12.02 -12.81 12.85
C ARG A 100 12.21 -11.85 14.03
N ASP A 101 13.45 -11.57 14.40
CA ASP A 101 13.79 -10.77 15.58
C ASP A 101 14.38 -9.39 15.22
N GLN A 102 14.33 -8.98 13.94
CA GLN A 102 14.85 -7.67 13.53
C GLN A 102 13.96 -6.55 14.11
N PRO A 103 14.54 -5.55 14.80
CA PRO A 103 13.79 -4.39 15.28
C PRO A 103 13.20 -3.57 14.13
N VAL A 104 11.97 -3.09 14.28
CA VAL A 104 11.27 -2.30 13.26
C VAL A 104 10.71 -1.00 13.83
N SER A 105 10.88 0.11 13.12
CA SER A 105 10.19 1.37 13.37
C SER A 105 9.02 1.50 12.39
N ILE A 106 7.80 1.69 12.89
CA ILE A 106 6.64 1.98 12.06
C ILE A 106 6.44 3.50 12.04
N VAL A 107 6.22 4.07 10.86
CA VAL A 107 5.89 5.49 10.66
C VAL A 107 4.48 5.60 10.09
N VAL A 108 3.63 6.33 10.80
CA VAL A 108 2.27 6.68 10.38
C VAL A 108 2.19 8.19 10.25
N CYS A 109 2.06 8.69 9.02
CA CYS A 109 1.89 10.12 8.78
C CYS A 109 0.40 10.46 8.77
N THR A 110 0.00 11.47 9.54
CA THR A 110 -1.41 11.89 9.63
C THR A 110 -1.53 13.40 9.60
N ARG A 111 -2.72 13.90 9.23
CA ARG A 111 -3.07 15.32 9.31
C ARG A 111 -4.57 15.48 9.45
N GLU A 112 -5.02 15.96 10.60
CA GLU A 112 -6.43 16.28 10.88
C GLU A 112 -7.38 15.09 10.61
N ARG A 113 -6.95 13.86 10.96
CA ARG A 113 -7.73 12.61 10.85
C ARG A 113 -7.70 11.76 12.13
N PRO A 114 -8.13 12.30 13.28
CA PRO A 114 -7.96 11.61 14.56
C PRO A 114 -8.74 10.28 14.65
N GLU A 115 -9.89 10.15 13.98
CA GLU A 115 -10.70 8.93 14.00
C GLU A 115 -10.08 7.78 13.19
N ASP A 116 -9.55 8.08 12.00
CA ASP A 116 -8.84 7.10 11.17
C ASP A 116 -7.57 6.65 11.90
N LEU A 117 -6.75 7.61 12.38
CA LEU A 117 -5.53 7.31 13.15
C LEU A 117 -5.82 6.39 14.34
N ARG A 118 -6.88 6.66 15.11
CA ARG A 118 -7.27 5.82 16.24
C ARG A 118 -7.52 4.38 15.80
N SER A 119 -8.25 4.19 14.70
CA SER A 119 -8.56 2.86 14.16
C SER A 119 -7.30 2.14 13.66
N ALA A 120 -6.38 2.86 13.00
CA ALA A 120 -5.10 2.30 12.57
C ALA A 120 -4.24 1.88 13.76
N LEU A 121 -4.12 2.74 14.79
CA LEU A 121 -3.35 2.44 16.01
C LEU A 121 -3.87 1.19 16.73
N GLU A 122 -5.19 0.97 16.79
CA GLU A 122 -5.76 -0.24 17.38
C GLU A 122 -5.26 -1.54 16.70
N SER A 123 -4.98 -1.51 15.39
CA SER A 123 -4.39 -2.64 14.69
C SER A 123 -2.87 -2.75 14.92
N LEU A 124 -2.16 -1.62 14.89
CA LEU A 124 -0.71 -1.55 15.07
C LEU A 124 -0.28 -2.01 16.47
N MET A 125 -1.00 -1.61 17.52
CA MET A 125 -0.72 -2.01 18.90
C MET A 125 -0.92 -3.52 19.13
N ARG A 126 -1.69 -4.21 18.28
CA ARG A 126 -1.91 -5.67 18.35
C ARG A 126 -0.87 -6.49 17.59
N LEU A 127 0.12 -5.86 16.94
CA LEU A 127 1.15 -6.58 16.20
C LEU A 127 2.00 -7.47 17.14
N PRO A 128 2.13 -8.77 16.85
CA PRO A 128 2.90 -9.72 17.64
C PRO A 128 4.40 -9.66 17.29
N HIS A 129 5.02 -8.48 17.37
CA HIS A 129 6.43 -8.27 17.04
C HIS A 129 7.14 -7.45 18.12
N SER A 130 8.40 -7.81 18.39
CA SER A 130 9.29 -7.08 19.30
C SER A 130 10.75 -7.34 18.92
N PRO A 131 11.64 -6.33 18.92
CA PRO A 131 11.40 -4.92 19.28
C PRO A 131 10.62 -4.14 18.21
N LEU A 132 9.75 -3.23 18.65
CA LEU A 132 8.87 -2.43 17.79
C LEU A 132 8.64 -1.03 18.39
N GLU A 133 8.75 0.02 17.57
CA GLU A 133 8.25 1.37 17.91
C GLU A 133 7.27 1.86 16.84
N ILE A 134 6.36 2.75 17.23
CA ILE A 134 5.36 3.37 16.35
C ILE A 134 5.51 4.88 16.45
N LEU A 135 5.91 5.52 15.36
CA LEU A 135 6.06 6.96 15.23
C LEU A 135 4.84 7.52 14.50
N VAL A 136 3.98 8.22 15.23
CA VAL A 136 2.90 9.01 14.64
C VAL A 136 3.45 10.37 14.28
N VAL A 137 3.55 10.68 12.99
CA VAL A 137 4.02 11.97 12.49
C VAL A 137 2.82 12.85 12.17
N ASP A 138 2.57 13.83 13.02
CA ASP A 138 1.51 14.83 12.86
C ASP A 138 1.98 15.95 11.94
N ASN A 139 1.42 16.02 10.73
CA ASN A 139 1.91 16.88 9.67
C ASN A 139 1.19 18.22 9.59
N ALA A 140 1.92 19.29 9.88
CA ALA A 140 1.45 20.67 9.93
C ALA A 140 0.10 20.79 10.66
N PRO A 141 0.03 20.31 11.93
CA PRO A 141 -1.21 20.31 12.69
C PRO A 141 -1.71 21.74 12.92
N VAL A 142 -3.02 21.90 12.85
CA VAL A 142 -3.71 23.15 13.24
C VAL A 142 -4.53 22.97 14.52
N THR A 143 -4.70 21.72 14.97
CA THR A 143 -5.32 21.35 16.25
C THR A 143 -4.44 20.39 17.03
N ASP A 144 -4.78 20.13 18.30
CA ASP A 144 -4.16 19.12 19.15
C ASP A 144 -4.86 17.74 19.05
N ALA A 145 -5.72 17.54 18.05
CA ALA A 145 -6.55 16.34 17.95
C ALA A 145 -5.73 15.05 17.81
N THR A 146 -4.69 15.06 16.99
CA THR A 146 -3.75 13.94 16.83
C THR A 146 -3.06 13.61 18.16
N ALA A 147 -2.56 14.63 18.86
CA ALA A 147 -1.89 14.45 20.15
C ALA A 147 -2.82 13.82 21.20
N ARG A 148 -4.10 14.22 21.23
CA ARG A 148 -5.09 13.58 22.11
C ARG A 148 -5.33 12.11 21.80
N VAL A 149 -5.28 11.70 20.52
CA VAL A 149 -5.40 10.29 20.14
C VAL A 149 -4.19 9.50 20.64
N VAL A 150 -2.98 10.00 20.40
CA VAL A 150 -1.74 9.35 20.85
C VAL A 150 -1.68 9.27 22.38
N ASN A 151 -1.96 10.35 23.11
CA ASN A 151 -1.93 10.33 24.58
C ASN A 151 -2.94 9.37 25.20
N LYS A 152 -4.08 9.14 24.53
CA LYS A 152 -5.11 8.20 24.99
C LYS A 152 -4.82 6.74 24.68
N CYS A 153 -3.88 6.42 23.78
CA CYS A 153 -3.63 5.03 23.39
C CYS A 153 -2.95 4.21 24.49
N GLY A 154 -2.16 4.85 25.37
CA GLY A 154 -1.55 4.21 26.54
C GLY A 154 -0.46 3.16 26.24
N ASP A 155 0.02 3.08 24.99
CA ASP A 155 1.08 2.16 24.58
C ASP A 155 2.42 2.88 24.51
N GLU A 156 3.39 2.44 25.32
CA GLU A 156 4.73 3.04 25.42
C GLU A 156 5.54 2.98 24.12
N ARG A 157 5.17 2.09 23.20
CA ARG A 157 5.80 2.00 21.88
C ARG A 157 5.37 3.13 20.94
N VAL A 158 4.26 3.82 21.24
CA VAL A 158 3.69 4.87 20.39
C VAL A 158 4.25 6.25 20.81
N ARG A 159 4.87 6.94 19.86
CA ARG A 159 5.46 8.27 20.06
C ARG A 159 4.95 9.25 19.01
N LEU A 160 4.60 10.44 19.45
CA LEU A 160 4.22 11.55 18.58
C LEU A 160 5.47 12.32 18.13
N VAL A 161 5.54 12.62 16.82
CA VAL A 161 6.54 13.52 16.23
C VAL A 161 5.78 14.57 15.41
N THR A 162 6.17 15.83 15.50
CA THR A 162 5.53 16.90 14.73
C THR A 162 6.41 17.30 13.55
N GLU A 163 5.82 17.33 12.36
CA GLU A 163 6.43 17.93 11.17
C GLU A 163 5.73 19.27 10.88
N PRO A 164 6.38 20.43 11.07
CA PRO A 164 5.73 21.73 10.87
C PRO A 164 5.44 22.08 9.40
N VAL A 165 6.14 21.49 8.44
CA VAL A 165 6.02 21.79 7.01
C VAL A 165 4.97 20.90 6.36
N PRO A 166 3.93 21.46 5.70
CA PRO A 166 2.90 20.65 5.07
C PRO A 166 3.45 19.85 3.89
N GLY A 167 3.13 18.56 3.85
CA GLY A 167 3.48 17.63 2.78
C GLY A 167 3.83 16.25 3.31
N LEU A 168 3.25 15.21 2.69
CA LEU A 168 3.45 13.82 3.09
C LEU A 168 4.92 13.39 3.03
N SER A 169 5.66 13.83 2.01
CA SER A 169 7.10 13.55 1.90
C SER A 169 7.91 14.17 3.05
N ALA A 170 7.58 15.38 3.50
CA ALA A 170 8.23 16.00 4.65
C ALA A 170 7.95 15.20 5.93
N ALA A 171 6.68 14.80 6.12
CA ALA A 171 6.29 13.96 7.25
C ALA A 171 7.01 12.60 7.24
N ARG A 172 7.10 11.95 6.07
CA ARG A 172 7.84 10.69 5.91
C ARG A 172 9.34 10.86 6.17
N ASN A 173 9.95 11.96 5.73
CA ASN A 173 11.35 12.28 6.03
C ASN A 173 11.59 12.46 7.53
N THR A 174 10.71 13.19 8.21
CA THR A 174 10.77 13.38 9.65
C THR A 174 10.61 12.08 10.42
N GLY A 175 9.67 11.22 10.00
CA GLY A 175 9.55 9.86 10.56
C GLY A 175 10.78 9.00 10.29
N LEU A 176 11.31 9.02 9.06
CA LEU A 176 12.52 8.28 8.68
C LEU A 176 13.75 8.68 9.52
N LEU A 177 13.90 9.99 9.78
CA LEU A 177 14.99 10.51 10.60
C LEU A 177 14.80 10.17 12.09
N ALA A 178 13.57 10.28 12.60
CA ALA A 178 13.24 10.01 13.99
C ALA A 178 13.27 8.51 14.34
N ALA A 179 13.16 7.62 13.35
CA ALA A 179 13.23 6.18 13.52
C ALA A 179 14.56 5.73 14.17
N SER A 180 14.42 4.86 15.18
CA SER A 180 15.50 4.29 15.98
C SER A 180 16.07 3.01 15.36
N HIS A 181 15.30 2.31 14.52
CA HIS A 181 15.68 1.03 13.94
C HIS A 181 16.13 1.14 12.47
N GLU A 182 16.83 0.11 12.01
CA GLU A 182 17.33 0.01 10.64
C GLU A 182 16.21 -0.20 9.61
N ILE A 183 15.18 -0.97 9.96
CA ILE A 183 14.02 -1.19 9.11
C ILE A 183 12.92 -0.22 9.49
N VAL A 184 12.46 0.58 8.53
CA VAL A 184 11.38 1.55 8.71
C VAL A 184 10.20 1.18 7.83
N ALA A 185 9.09 0.79 8.45
CA ALA A 185 7.83 0.50 7.78
C ALA A 185 6.96 1.76 7.73
N PHE A 186 6.34 2.02 6.59
CA PHE A 186 5.39 3.11 6.37
C PHE A 186 4.01 2.53 6.09
N THR A 187 3.02 3.12 6.74
CA THR A 187 1.61 2.84 6.46
C THR A 187 0.75 4.09 6.71
N ASP A 188 -0.47 4.09 6.19
CA ASP A 188 -1.37 5.25 6.26
C ASP A 188 -2.26 5.22 7.52
N ASP A 189 -2.98 6.29 7.79
CA ASP A 189 -3.86 6.41 8.96
C ASP A 189 -5.25 5.79 8.76
N ASP A 190 -5.62 5.42 7.52
CA ASP A 190 -6.93 4.89 7.11
C ASP A 190 -6.89 3.38 6.79
N VAL A 191 -5.99 2.65 7.44
CA VAL A 191 -5.72 1.22 7.20
C VAL A 191 -5.86 0.35 8.45
N VAL A 192 -5.95 -0.96 8.22
CA VAL A 192 -5.84 -2.00 9.27
C VAL A 192 -4.73 -2.97 8.87
N VAL A 193 -3.70 -3.09 9.71
CA VAL A 193 -2.57 -3.98 9.44
C VAL A 193 -2.91 -5.42 9.84
N ASP A 194 -2.41 -6.39 9.07
CA ASP A 194 -2.53 -7.81 9.41
C ASP A 194 -1.56 -8.21 10.54
N PRO A 195 -1.90 -9.16 11.43
CA PRO A 195 -0.96 -9.63 12.46
C PRO A 195 0.36 -10.19 11.90
N GLY A 196 0.36 -10.70 10.66
CA GLY A 196 1.56 -11.16 9.96
C GLY A 196 2.34 -10.07 9.24
N TRP A 197 1.91 -8.80 9.29
CA TRP A 197 2.44 -7.71 8.46
C TRP A 197 3.96 -7.53 8.59
N ILE A 198 4.47 -7.40 9.81
CA ILE A 198 5.91 -7.22 10.07
C ILE A 198 6.71 -8.45 9.64
N ALA A 199 6.21 -9.66 9.93
CA ALA A 199 6.85 -10.90 9.51
C ALA A 199 6.95 -10.99 7.97
N GLY A 200 5.92 -10.56 7.25
CA GLY A 200 5.93 -10.43 5.80
C GLY A 200 6.95 -9.39 5.31
N LEU A 201 7.03 -8.21 5.92
CA LEU A 201 8.02 -7.21 5.50
C LEU A 201 9.46 -7.73 5.67
N LEU A 202 9.75 -8.35 6.82
CA LEU A 202 11.06 -8.92 7.13
C LEU A 202 11.41 -10.12 6.24
N ALA A 203 10.41 -10.89 5.82
CA ALA A 203 10.58 -11.91 4.80
C ALA A 203 11.01 -11.35 3.45
N GLY A 204 10.49 -10.19 3.05
CA GLY A 204 10.90 -9.52 1.83
C GLY A 204 12.37 -9.11 1.86
N PHE A 205 12.84 -8.56 2.99
CA PHE A 205 14.26 -8.22 3.18
C PHE A 205 15.16 -9.45 3.18
N ALA A 206 14.70 -10.57 3.75
CA ALA A 206 15.46 -11.82 3.80
C ALA A 206 15.69 -12.47 2.42
N ARG A 207 15.08 -11.96 1.34
CA ARG A 207 15.23 -12.53 -0.02
C ARG A 207 16.60 -12.25 -0.63
N ALA A 208 17.25 -11.15 -0.26
CA ALA A 208 18.63 -10.84 -0.67
C ALA A 208 19.20 -9.64 0.11
N ASP A 209 20.52 -9.62 0.29
CA ASP A 209 21.23 -8.58 1.04
C ASP A 209 21.13 -7.18 0.40
N ASP A 210 20.89 -7.11 -0.92
CA ASP A 210 20.77 -5.86 -1.67
C ASP A 210 19.35 -5.27 -1.66
N VAL A 211 18.38 -5.91 -0.98
CA VAL A 211 17.01 -5.38 -0.84
C VAL A 211 17.02 -4.11 0.02
N ALA A 212 16.53 -3.00 -0.53
CA ALA A 212 16.41 -1.72 0.18
C ALA A 212 14.95 -1.30 0.40
N CYS A 213 14.00 -1.94 -0.29
CA CYS A 213 12.58 -1.64 -0.19
C CYS A 213 11.76 -2.91 -0.34
N VAL A 214 10.76 -3.09 0.52
CA VAL A 214 9.77 -4.17 0.46
C VAL A 214 8.39 -3.53 0.42
N CYS A 215 7.60 -3.82 -0.61
CA CYS A 215 6.21 -3.41 -0.73
C CYS A 215 5.28 -4.58 -0.41
N GLY A 216 4.24 -4.35 0.37
CA GLY A 216 3.26 -5.37 0.73
C GLY A 216 1.98 -5.33 -0.11
N LEU A 217 1.09 -6.28 0.16
CA LEU A 217 -0.25 -6.36 -0.42
C LEU A 217 -1.16 -5.30 0.21
N VAL A 218 -1.92 -4.57 -0.61
CA VAL A 218 -2.90 -3.57 -0.13
C VAL A 218 -4.27 -3.87 -0.73
N PRO A 219 -5.01 -4.86 -0.20
CA PRO A 219 -6.35 -5.15 -0.67
C PRO A 219 -7.36 -4.17 -0.06
N SER A 220 -8.46 -3.97 -0.79
CA SER A 220 -9.63 -3.28 -0.25
C SER A 220 -10.19 -4.05 0.93
N GLY A 221 -10.33 -3.40 2.09
CA GLY A 221 -10.98 -4.01 3.27
C GLY A 221 -12.50 -3.80 3.32
N GLU A 222 -13.04 -2.96 2.44
CA GLU A 222 -14.47 -2.65 2.33
C GLU A 222 -14.84 -2.36 0.86
N LEU A 223 -15.91 -2.98 0.36
CA LEU A 223 -16.43 -2.82 -1.00
C LEU A 223 -17.95 -2.59 -0.97
N ARG A 224 -18.39 -1.61 -0.17
CA ARG A 224 -19.81 -1.30 0.03
C ARG A 224 -20.36 -0.26 -0.94
N THR A 225 -19.50 0.51 -1.60
CA THR A 225 -19.90 1.55 -2.58
C THR A 225 -19.28 1.31 -3.97
N PRO A 226 -19.88 1.86 -5.04
CA PRO A 226 -19.32 1.80 -6.38
C PRO A 226 -17.90 2.38 -6.46
N ALA A 227 -17.65 3.52 -5.78
CA ALA A 227 -16.35 4.19 -5.79
C ALA A 227 -15.22 3.30 -5.25
N GLN A 228 -15.49 2.55 -4.18
CA GLN A 228 -14.54 1.60 -3.60
C GLN A 228 -14.24 0.45 -4.58
N ALA A 229 -15.27 -0.13 -5.20
CA ALA A 229 -15.11 -1.22 -6.17
C ALA A 229 -14.39 -0.80 -7.45
N TYR A 230 -14.58 0.44 -7.90
CA TYR A 230 -13.82 0.98 -9.01
C TYR A 230 -12.34 1.12 -8.68
N PHE A 231 -12.02 1.64 -7.48
CA PHE A 231 -10.64 1.76 -7.05
C PHE A 231 -9.97 0.39 -6.99
N ASP A 232 -10.63 -0.58 -6.35
CA ASP A 232 -10.17 -1.96 -6.26
C ASP A 232 -9.88 -2.59 -7.62
N TRP A 233 -10.80 -2.46 -8.58
CA TRP A 233 -10.62 -2.95 -9.94
C TRP A 233 -9.47 -2.27 -10.70
N ARG A 234 -9.24 -0.98 -10.43
CA ARG A 234 -8.31 -0.15 -11.19
C ARG A 234 -6.84 -0.39 -10.82
N VAL A 235 -6.56 -0.87 -9.61
CA VAL A 235 -5.19 -0.93 -9.06
C VAL A 235 -4.61 -2.34 -9.13
N SER A 236 -3.34 -2.46 -9.50
CA SER A 236 -2.66 -3.74 -9.70
C SER A 236 -2.02 -4.34 -8.43
N TRP A 237 -2.03 -3.61 -7.32
CA TRP A 237 -1.41 -4.04 -6.07
C TRP A 237 -2.41 -4.68 -5.09
N ALA A 238 -3.71 -4.66 -5.40
CA ALA A 238 -4.76 -5.16 -4.51
C ALA A 238 -4.93 -6.69 -4.58
N ASP A 239 -4.46 -7.34 -5.64
CA ASP A 239 -4.66 -8.76 -5.90
C ASP A 239 -3.36 -9.56 -6.21
N ASN A 240 -2.20 -8.91 -6.20
CA ASN A 240 -0.93 -9.58 -6.46
C ASN A 240 -0.48 -10.45 -5.27
N VAL A 241 -0.77 -11.74 -5.33
CA VAL A 241 -0.38 -12.76 -4.34
C VAL A 241 0.97 -13.43 -4.64
N THR A 242 1.74 -12.93 -5.61
CA THR A 242 3.04 -13.51 -5.99
C THR A 242 4.19 -12.64 -5.49
N ALA A 243 5.03 -13.22 -4.64
CA ALA A 243 6.24 -12.55 -4.19
C ALA A 243 7.25 -12.41 -5.34
N ARG A 244 7.85 -11.24 -5.48
CA ARG A 244 8.75 -10.94 -6.59
C ARG A 244 9.83 -9.95 -6.22
N ARG A 245 11.08 -10.28 -6.55
CA ARG A 245 12.22 -9.35 -6.49
C ARG A 245 12.38 -8.64 -7.83
N TYR A 246 12.70 -7.36 -7.77
CA TYR A 246 12.97 -6.48 -8.89
C TYR A 246 14.37 -5.90 -8.73
N SER A 247 15.23 -6.07 -9.73
CA SER A 247 16.58 -5.51 -9.79
C SER A 247 16.91 -5.08 -11.22
N LEU A 248 17.77 -4.06 -11.37
CA LEU A 248 18.30 -3.69 -12.68
C LEU A 248 19.27 -4.74 -13.24
N ASP A 249 19.89 -5.55 -12.37
CA ASP A 249 20.83 -6.60 -12.76
C ASP A 249 20.12 -7.82 -13.35
N ASP A 250 18.88 -8.07 -12.91
CA ASP A 250 18.01 -9.14 -13.40
C ASP A 250 16.62 -8.57 -13.77
N PRO A 251 16.51 -7.84 -14.90
CA PRO A 251 15.30 -7.12 -15.24
C PRO A 251 14.21 -8.08 -15.76
N PRO A 252 13.01 -8.07 -15.17
CA PRO A 252 11.92 -9.01 -15.51
C PRO A 252 11.48 -8.93 -16.98
N GLU A 253 11.32 -10.07 -17.65
CA GLU A 253 11.03 -10.10 -19.11
C GLU A 253 9.58 -9.70 -19.47
N ASP A 254 8.64 -10.02 -18.60
CA ASP A 254 7.20 -9.77 -18.71
C ASP A 254 6.79 -8.31 -18.43
N ILE A 255 7.75 -7.44 -18.09
CA ILE A 255 7.54 -6.02 -17.77
C ILE A 255 8.29 -5.16 -18.81
N PRO A 256 7.67 -4.82 -19.95
CA PRO A 256 8.38 -4.22 -21.09
C PRO A 256 9.05 -2.87 -20.80
N LEU A 257 8.47 -2.07 -19.91
CA LEU A 257 8.95 -0.73 -19.57
C LEU A 257 9.73 -0.70 -18.25
N PHE A 258 10.13 -1.84 -17.69
CA PHE A 258 10.93 -1.89 -16.47
C PHE A 258 12.18 -0.95 -16.57
N PRO A 259 12.48 -0.11 -15.56
CA PRO A 259 11.81 0.00 -14.25
C PRO A 259 10.65 1.02 -14.17
N TYR A 260 10.18 1.57 -15.27
CA TYR A 260 9.23 2.70 -15.33
C TYR A 260 7.74 2.31 -15.21
N GLN A 261 7.41 1.02 -15.15
CA GLN A 261 6.06 0.52 -14.85
C GLN A 261 5.82 0.47 -13.33
N VAL A 262 5.93 1.63 -12.67
CA VAL A 262 6.03 1.74 -11.20
C VAL A 262 4.84 1.20 -10.40
N GLY A 263 3.63 1.20 -10.96
CA GLY A 263 2.42 0.72 -10.27
C GLY A 263 2.38 -0.79 -9.98
N ILE A 264 3.32 -1.56 -10.53
CA ILE A 264 3.40 -3.02 -10.30
C ILE A 264 4.19 -3.39 -9.04
N TYR A 265 4.91 -2.43 -8.45
CA TYR A 265 5.80 -2.69 -7.32
C TYR A 265 5.04 -2.68 -5.99
N GLY A 266 4.12 -1.72 -5.83
CA GLY A 266 3.38 -1.49 -4.60
C GLY A 266 2.83 -0.06 -4.55
N THR A 267 2.51 0.38 -3.34
CA THR A 267 1.92 1.70 -3.07
C THR A 267 2.43 2.27 -1.74
N GLY A 268 2.39 3.59 -1.58
CA GLY A 268 2.78 4.30 -0.37
C GLY A 268 2.04 3.92 0.93
N ALA A 269 0.96 3.14 0.84
CA ALA A 269 0.19 2.68 2.01
C ALA A 269 0.81 1.46 2.73
N ASN A 270 1.73 0.72 2.09
CA ASN A 270 2.31 -0.50 2.66
C ASN A 270 3.68 -0.80 2.06
N PHE A 271 4.71 -0.25 2.67
CA PHE A 271 6.09 -0.60 2.32
C PHE A 271 7.02 -0.41 3.52
N ALA A 272 8.17 -1.05 3.47
CA ALA A 272 9.26 -0.85 4.42
C ALA A 272 10.58 -0.66 3.69
N VAL A 273 11.50 0.05 4.33
CA VAL A 273 12.79 0.40 3.74
C VAL A 273 13.95 0.15 4.69
N ASP A 274 15.12 -0.09 4.13
CA ASP A 274 16.39 0.08 4.84
C ASP A 274 16.64 1.59 5.03
N ARG A 275 16.57 2.03 6.29
CA ARG A 275 16.66 3.44 6.67
C ARG A 275 17.91 4.10 6.11
N ASP A 276 19.05 3.48 6.33
CA ASP A 276 20.35 4.04 6.01
C ASP A 276 20.54 4.17 4.48
N ARG A 277 20.08 3.19 3.71
CA ARG A 277 20.04 3.28 2.24
C ARG A 277 19.16 4.43 1.79
N ILE A 278 17.95 4.56 2.33
CA ILE A 278 17.03 5.62 1.90
C ILE A 278 17.49 7.01 2.32
N VAL A 279 18.08 7.16 3.51
CA VAL A 279 18.71 8.42 3.95
C VAL A 279 19.85 8.81 3.00
N ARG A 280 20.69 7.84 2.58
CA ARG A 280 21.74 8.08 1.57
C ARG A 280 21.19 8.49 0.20
N LEU A 281 20.00 7.99 -0.18
CA LEU A 281 19.31 8.40 -1.40
C LEU A 281 18.60 9.76 -1.27
N GLY A 282 18.69 10.41 -0.11
CA GLY A 282 18.12 11.72 0.16
C GLY A 282 16.66 11.70 0.61
N GLY A 283 16.15 10.57 1.09
CA GLY A 283 14.78 10.48 1.59
C GLY A 283 13.72 10.64 0.49
N PHE A 284 12.52 11.05 0.89
CA PHE A 284 11.40 11.39 0.02
C PHE A 284 11.57 12.81 -0.52
N ASP A 285 11.23 13.01 -1.78
CA ASP A 285 11.32 14.32 -2.43
C ASP A 285 10.16 15.20 -1.98
N GLU A 286 10.45 16.24 -1.20
CA GLU A 286 9.43 17.12 -0.62
C GLU A 286 8.64 17.96 -1.63
N ALA A 287 9.09 18.01 -2.88
CA ALA A 287 8.29 18.57 -3.97
C ALA A 287 7.16 17.62 -4.42
N LEU A 288 7.22 16.35 -4.05
CA LEU A 288 6.25 15.31 -4.39
C LEU A 288 5.33 14.98 -3.20
N GLY A 289 4.18 14.40 -3.52
CA GLY A 289 3.25 13.84 -2.53
C GLY A 289 2.05 14.69 -2.15
N THR A 290 1.15 14.06 -1.39
CA THR A 290 -0.07 14.71 -0.89
C THR A 290 0.29 15.91 -0.01
N GLY A 291 -0.47 17.00 -0.13
CA GLY A 291 -0.19 18.26 0.56
C GLY A 291 0.76 19.21 -0.20
N THR A 292 1.30 18.78 -1.35
CA THR A 292 1.99 19.64 -2.32
C THR A 292 1.12 19.86 -3.57
N LYS A 293 1.55 20.74 -4.47
CA LYS A 293 0.89 20.95 -5.76
C LYS A 293 0.99 19.75 -6.71
N THR A 294 1.92 18.82 -6.51
CA THR A 294 2.00 17.61 -7.33
C THR A 294 1.02 16.54 -6.87
N MET A 295 0.55 16.61 -5.63
CA MET A 295 -0.53 15.79 -5.07
C MET A 295 -0.27 14.27 -5.02
N GLY A 296 0.96 13.82 -5.28
CA GLY A 296 1.34 12.41 -5.32
C GLY A 296 2.70 12.17 -5.98
N GLY A 297 3.04 10.88 -6.16
CA GLY A 297 4.20 10.40 -6.92
C GLY A 297 5.49 10.21 -6.11
N GLU A 298 5.45 10.48 -4.81
CA GLU A 298 6.60 10.38 -3.91
C GLU A 298 7.07 8.94 -3.66
N ASP A 299 6.15 7.99 -3.61
CA ASP A 299 6.42 6.54 -3.50
C ASP A 299 7.00 6.00 -4.82
N LEU A 300 6.40 6.36 -5.95
CA LEU A 300 6.86 6.01 -7.29
C LEU A 300 8.30 6.50 -7.53
N ASP A 301 8.58 7.74 -7.12
CA ASP A 301 9.92 8.32 -7.18
C ASP A 301 10.92 7.55 -6.30
N MET A 302 10.54 7.20 -5.07
CA MET A 302 11.38 6.45 -4.16
C MET A 302 11.73 5.06 -4.73
N PHE A 303 10.72 4.30 -5.19
CA PHE A 303 10.92 2.96 -5.74
C PHE A 303 11.84 2.99 -6.96
N LEU A 304 11.68 3.98 -7.82
CA LEU A 304 12.55 4.13 -8.98
C LEU A 304 14.00 4.48 -8.57
N ARG A 305 14.18 5.36 -7.58
CA ARG A 305 15.52 5.71 -7.08
C ARG A 305 16.22 4.54 -6.39
N VAL A 306 15.49 3.69 -5.67
CA VAL A 306 16.01 2.44 -5.11
C VAL A 306 16.60 1.56 -6.21
N LEU A 307 15.83 1.30 -7.27
CA LEU A 307 16.28 0.47 -8.39
C LEU A 307 17.46 1.09 -9.14
N VAL A 308 17.42 2.41 -9.41
CA VAL A 308 18.48 3.12 -10.14
C VAL A 308 19.77 3.23 -9.33
N ALA A 309 19.70 3.18 -8.01
CA ALA A 309 20.86 3.08 -7.14
C ALA A 309 21.51 1.69 -7.10
N GLY A 310 20.94 0.70 -7.81
CA GLY A 310 21.44 -0.68 -7.86
C GLY A 310 20.94 -1.57 -6.73
N TYR A 311 20.01 -1.10 -5.91
CA TYR A 311 19.36 -1.93 -4.90
C TYR A 311 18.17 -2.69 -5.47
N SER A 312 17.78 -3.75 -4.78
CA SER A 312 16.57 -4.50 -5.09
C SER A 312 15.34 -3.95 -4.37
N LEU A 313 14.19 -4.08 -5.04
CA LEU A 313 12.87 -3.89 -4.47
C LEU A 313 12.14 -5.24 -4.47
N VAL A 314 11.43 -5.57 -3.39
CA VAL A 314 10.63 -6.79 -3.31
C VAL A 314 9.15 -6.44 -3.16
N SER A 315 8.29 -7.08 -3.94
CA SER A 315 6.87 -7.20 -3.62
C SER A 315 6.68 -8.47 -2.79
N GLU A 316 6.19 -8.34 -1.56
CA GLU A 316 6.00 -9.43 -0.61
C GLU A 316 4.53 -9.48 -0.15
N PRO A 317 3.71 -10.34 -0.78
CA PRO A 317 2.27 -10.36 -0.54
C PRO A 317 1.89 -10.76 0.88
N SER A 318 2.75 -11.48 1.61
CA SER A 318 2.47 -11.83 3.01
C SER A 318 2.49 -10.64 3.97
N ALA A 319 3.03 -9.48 3.56
CA ALA A 319 2.89 -8.23 4.28
C ALA A 319 1.57 -7.56 3.89
N ILE A 320 0.49 -7.75 4.65
CA ILE A 320 -0.86 -7.31 4.28
C ILE A 320 -1.29 -6.08 5.09
N VAL A 321 -1.83 -5.09 4.39
CA VAL A 321 -2.50 -3.92 4.97
C VAL A 321 -3.84 -3.73 4.27
N TRP A 322 -4.94 -3.84 5.01
CA TRP A 322 -6.29 -3.63 4.49
C TRP A 322 -6.58 -2.13 4.43
N HIS A 323 -6.99 -1.65 3.27
CA HIS A 323 -7.21 -0.22 3.04
C HIS A 323 -8.71 0.09 2.94
N ARG A 324 -9.15 1.18 3.60
CA ARG A 324 -10.49 1.72 3.38
C ARG A 324 -10.46 2.78 2.28
N HIS A 325 -10.93 2.42 1.09
CA HIS A 325 -11.04 3.40 0.00
C HIS A 325 -12.15 4.41 0.29
N ARG A 326 -11.98 5.62 -0.26
CA ARG A 326 -12.98 6.69 -0.14
C ARG A 326 -14.30 6.24 -0.76
N SER A 327 -15.39 6.50 -0.06
CA SER A 327 -16.72 6.01 -0.43
C SER A 327 -17.42 6.91 -1.45
N ASP A 328 -16.99 8.18 -1.61
CA ASP A 328 -17.67 9.18 -2.44
C ASP A 328 -16.93 9.51 -3.76
N ASN A 329 -17.73 9.86 -4.77
CA ASN A 329 -17.26 10.11 -6.14
C ASN A 329 -16.40 11.39 -6.27
N ASP A 330 -16.66 12.43 -5.47
CA ASP A 330 -15.90 13.67 -5.55
C ASP A 330 -14.48 13.49 -5.03
N ALA A 331 -14.34 12.71 -3.96
CA ALA A 331 -13.07 12.34 -3.39
C ALA A 331 -12.30 11.38 -4.31
N LEU A 332 -12.99 10.47 -5.01
CA LEU A 332 -12.40 9.66 -6.09
C LEU A 332 -11.86 10.53 -7.24
N LEU A 333 -12.62 11.52 -7.70
CA LEU A 333 -12.18 12.46 -8.74
C LEU A 333 -10.99 13.31 -8.29
N SER A 334 -10.97 13.75 -7.03
CA SER A 334 -9.84 14.46 -6.43
C SER A 334 -8.58 13.60 -6.41
N GLN A 335 -8.72 12.33 -6.02
CA GLN A 335 -7.64 11.36 -6.00
C GLN A 335 -7.11 11.05 -7.40
N ALA A 336 -7.98 10.84 -8.38
CA ALA A 336 -7.61 10.63 -9.78
C ALA A 336 -6.81 11.81 -10.37
N ARG A 337 -7.21 13.06 -10.05
CA ARG A 337 -6.42 14.26 -10.41
C ARG A 337 -5.03 14.23 -9.76
N GLY A 338 -4.97 13.84 -8.49
CA GLY A 338 -3.72 13.73 -7.74
C GLY A 338 -2.76 12.71 -8.34
N TYR A 339 -3.24 11.52 -8.67
CA TYR A 339 -2.46 10.47 -9.34
C TYR A 339 -1.93 10.93 -10.70
N GLY A 340 -2.77 11.55 -11.52
CA GLY A 340 -2.34 12.11 -12.80
C GLY A 340 -1.25 13.17 -12.63
N ALA A 341 -1.47 14.18 -11.78
CA ALA A 341 -0.51 15.25 -11.53
C ALA A 341 0.83 14.72 -10.97
N GLY A 342 0.76 13.78 -10.00
CA GLY A 342 1.92 13.13 -9.40
C GLY A 342 2.72 12.33 -10.41
N LEU A 343 2.05 11.50 -11.23
CA LEU A 343 2.70 10.76 -12.32
C LEU A 343 3.39 11.71 -13.31
N GLY A 344 2.72 12.79 -13.72
CA GLY A 344 3.30 13.80 -14.59
C GLY A 344 4.54 14.47 -14.00
N ALA A 345 4.54 14.74 -12.70
CA ALA A 345 5.70 15.30 -11.99
C ALA A 345 6.87 14.31 -11.95
N VAL A 346 6.61 13.03 -11.63
CA VAL A 346 7.65 11.97 -11.64
C VAL A 346 8.23 11.79 -13.03
N LEU A 347 7.41 11.71 -14.08
CA LEU A 347 7.85 11.63 -15.47
C LEU A 347 8.71 12.84 -15.87
N THR A 348 8.35 14.03 -15.40
CA THR A 348 9.15 15.25 -15.63
C THR A 348 10.51 15.14 -14.96
N LYS A 349 10.55 14.68 -13.69
CA LYS A 349 11.80 14.46 -12.96
C LYS A 349 12.71 13.47 -13.68
N ILE A 350 12.15 12.35 -14.14
CA ILE A 350 12.82 11.33 -14.96
C ILE A 350 13.40 11.94 -16.25
N ALA A 351 12.62 12.75 -16.95
CA ALA A 351 13.04 13.36 -18.21
C ALA A 351 14.15 14.41 -18.02
N CYS A 352 14.16 15.14 -16.90
CA CYS A 352 15.19 16.13 -16.59
C CYS A 352 16.52 15.48 -16.18
N ASP A 353 16.48 14.32 -15.53
CA ASP A 353 17.66 13.61 -15.06
C ASP A 353 18.46 12.94 -16.21
N ARG A 354 19.80 13.03 -16.17
CA ARG A 354 20.66 12.46 -17.23
C ARG A 354 20.77 10.95 -17.14
N THR A 355 20.82 10.39 -15.93
CA THR A 355 20.95 8.95 -15.66
C THR A 355 19.68 8.23 -16.10
N HIS A 356 18.52 8.75 -15.73
CA HIS A 356 17.23 8.23 -16.17
C HIS A 356 17.06 8.28 -17.68
N ARG A 357 17.45 9.37 -18.37
CA ARG A 357 17.38 9.42 -19.85
C ARG A 357 18.21 8.33 -20.52
N ARG A 358 19.42 8.06 -20.01
CA ARG A 358 20.27 6.98 -20.54
C ARG A 358 19.65 5.61 -20.32
N LEU A 359 19.09 5.37 -19.12
CA LEU A 359 18.41 4.13 -18.79
C LEU A 359 17.15 3.93 -19.65
N ALA A 360 16.28 4.94 -19.74
CA ALA A 360 15.07 4.91 -20.57
C ALA A 360 15.40 4.63 -22.05
N PHE A 361 16.44 5.26 -22.58
CA PHE A 361 16.91 4.97 -23.94
C PHE A 361 17.39 3.52 -24.10
N SER A 362 18.14 2.99 -23.11
CA SER A 362 18.57 1.59 -23.11
C SER A 362 17.39 0.62 -23.09
N VAL A 363 16.38 0.88 -22.25
CA VAL A 363 15.15 0.08 -22.16
C VAL A 363 14.40 0.11 -23.49
N LEU A 364 14.15 1.30 -24.04
CA LEU A 364 13.46 1.45 -25.32
C LEU A 364 14.19 0.75 -26.46
N ARG A 365 15.53 0.87 -26.51
CA ARG A 365 16.36 0.23 -27.54
C ARG A 365 16.36 -1.30 -27.43
N ARG A 366 16.49 -1.85 -26.21
CA ARG A 366 16.58 -3.29 -25.97
C ARG A 366 15.22 -3.99 -26.06
N ARG A 367 14.15 -3.30 -25.64
CA ARG A 367 12.79 -3.87 -25.52
C ARG A 367 11.77 -3.26 -26.48
N PHE A 368 12.23 -2.63 -27.57
CA PHE A 368 11.40 -1.91 -28.55
C PHE A 368 10.13 -2.66 -28.96
N ARG A 369 10.26 -3.95 -29.34
CA ARG A 369 9.13 -4.78 -29.78
C ARG A 369 8.10 -5.04 -28.66
N SER A 370 8.55 -5.17 -27.42
CA SER A 370 7.67 -5.41 -26.27
C SER A 370 6.99 -4.11 -25.83
N VAL A 371 7.73 -3.00 -25.84
CA VAL A 371 7.20 -1.66 -25.54
C VAL A 371 6.12 -1.26 -26.54
N PHE A 372 6.37 -1.46 -27.85
CA PHE A 372 5.40 -1.12 -28.89
C PHE A 372 4.10 -1.93 -28.76
N ARG A 373 4.21 -3.24 -28.48
CA ARG A 373 3.04 -4.10 -28.23
C ARG A 373 2.27 -3.67 -26.97
N ALA A 374 2.96 -3.35 -25.89
CA ALA A 374 2.34 -2.88 -24.65
C ALA A 374 1.60 -1.54 -24.84
N SER A 375 2.17 -0.62 -25.62
CA SER A 375 1.54 0.68 -25.93
C SER A 375 0.22 0.52 -26.71
N ALA A 376 0.10 -0.50 -27.56
CA ALA A 376 -1.15 -0.78 -28.28
C ALA A 376 -2.25 -1.35 -27.37
N ALA A 377 -1.87 -2.05 -26.30
CA ALA A 377 -2.80 -2.60 -25.31
C ALA A 377 -3.26 -1.59 -24.25
N TYR A 378 -2.52 -0.48 -24.07
CA TYR A 378 -2.80 0.52 -23.03
C TYR A 378 -4.17 1.22 -23.20
N GLY A 379 -4.69 1.30 -24.43
CA GLY A 379 -5.99 1.93 -24.72
C GLY A 379 -7.20 1.30 -24.01
N GLY A 380 -7.09 0.04 -23.55
CA GLY A 380 -8.15 -0.66 -22.82
C GLY A 380 -8.19 -0.40 -21.31
N VAL A 381 -7.12 0.17 -20.74
CA VAL A 381 -6.93 0.27 -19.27
C VAL A 381 -7.76 1.40 -18.63
N CYS A 382 -8.31 2.31 -19.43
CA CYS A 382 -8.97 3.53 -18.92
C CYS A 382 -10.50 3.50 -18.91
N ARG A 383 -11.15 2.40 -19.33
CA ARG A 383 -12.62 2.31 -19.35
C ARG A 383 -13.09 1.32 -18.26
N PRO A 384 -13.83 1.79 -17.24
CA PRO A 384 -14.47 0.92 -16.27
C PRO A 384 -15.41 -0.10 -16.95
N PRO A 385 -15.62 -1.28 -16.35
CA PRO A 385 -16.67 -2.20 -16.79
C PRO A 385 -18.04 -1.52 -16.82
N ASP A 386 -18.91 -1.89 -17.76
CA ASP A 386 -20.17 -1.15 -17.98
C ASP A 386 -21.10 -1.15 -16.75
N HIS A 387 -21.04 -2.17 -15.89
CA HIS A 387 -21.83 -2.22 -14.64
C HIS A 387 -21.40 -1.14 -13.61
N MET A 388 -20.12 -0.73 -13.62
CA MET A 388 -19.61 0.33 -12.74
C MET A 388 -19.92 1.74 -13.28
N LEU A 389 -20.20 1.90 -14.58
CA LEU A 389 -20.45 3.20 -15.21
C LEU A 389 -21.82 3.82 -14.86
N VAL A 390 -22.71 3.04 -14.25
CA VAL A 390 -24.04 3.53 -13.80
C VAL A 390 -23.87 4.57 -12.70
N ASP A 391 -22.91 4.36 -11.80
CA ASP A 391 -22.72 5.18 -10.59
C ASP A 391 -21.38 5.91 -10.55
N ILE A 392 -20.46 5.64 -11.49
CA ILE A 392 -19.15 6.30 -11.60
C ILE A 392 -19.06 7.09 -12.89
N SER A 393 -18.56 8.32 -12.79
CA SER A 393 -18.37 9.17 -13.97
C SER A 393 -17.41 8.53 -14.98
N ALA A 394 -17.87 8.35 -16.22
CA ALA A 394 -17.04 7.96 -17.37
C ALA A 394 -15.88 8.94 -17.68
N SER A 395 -15.73 10.02 -16.91
CA SER A 395 -14.65 10.98 -17.01
C SER A 395 -13.48 10.71 -16.07
N VAL A 396 -13.61 9.85 -15.05
CA VAL A 396 -12.56 9.61 -14.02
C VAL A 396 -11.22 9.22 -14.67
N GLY A 397 -11.21 8.18 -15.51
CA GLY A 397 -9.98 7.74 -16.19
C GLY A 397 -9.41 8.77 -17.17
N ARG A 398 -10.27 9.54 -17.86
CA ARG A 398 -9.82 10.63 -18.74
C ARG A 398 -9.20 11.77 -17.93
N LEU A 399 -9.78 12.10 -16.79
CA LEU A 399 -9.33 13.16 -15.90
C LEU A 399 -7.93 12.88 -15.33
N GLU A 400 -7.66 11.63 -14.92
CA GLU A 400 -6.32 11.20 -14.49
C GLU A 400 -5.30 11.42 -15.61
N VAL A 401 -5.59 10.91 -16.82
CA VAL A 401 -4.72 11.06 -18.00
C VAL A 401 -4.48 12.53 -18.36
N PHE A 402 -5.52 13.37 -18.36
CA PHE A 402 -5.37 14.80 -18.63
C PHE A 402 -4.58 15.52 -17.52
N SER A 403 -4.68 15.06 -16.26
CA SER A 403 -3.97 15.67 -15.13
C SER A 403 -2.47 15.42 -15.18
N VAL A 404 -1.99 14.42 -15.93
CA VAL A 404 -0.54 14.20 -16.20
C VAL A 404 0.12 15.46 -16.76
N PHE A 405 -0.57 16.23 -17.62
CA PHE A 405 -0.02 17.45 -18.19
C PHE A 405 0.16 18.59 -17.17
N ARG A 406 -0.47 18.52 -16.00
CA ARG A 406 -0.28 19.51 -14.92
C ARG A 406 0.99 19.24 -14.10
N GLY A 407 1.45 17.99 -14.08
CA GLY A 407 2.60 17.55 -13.28
C GLY A 407 3.89 18.37 -13.48
N PRO A 408 4.35 18.65 -14.71
CA PRO A 408 5.58 19.43 -14.94
C PRO A 408 5.52 20.84 -14.32
N TRP A 409 4.38 21.53 -14.48
CA TRP A 409 4.17 22.87 -13.94
C TRP A 409 4.08 22.84 -12.41
N ALA A 410 3.34 21.87 -11.85
CA ALA A 410 3.23 21.69 -10.41
C ALA A 410 4.61 21.45 -9.78
N LEU A 411 5.42 20.57 -10.36
CA LEU A 411 6.78 20.30 -9.91
C LEU A 411 7.64 21.56 -9.94
N ALA A 412 7.62 22.30 -11.06
CA ALA A 412 8.39 23.54 -11.20
C ALA A 412 8.00 24.58 -10.15
N GLN A 413 6.72 24.65 -9.77
CA GLN A 413 6.26 25.55 -8.71
C GLN A 413 6.76 25.15 -7.33
N GLU A 414 6.72 23.86 -6.97
CA GLU A 414 7.25 23.38 -5.69
C GLU A 414 8.77 23.63 -5.59
N ARG A 415 9.52 23.40 -6.68
CA ARG A 415 10.95 23.73 -6.74
C ARG A 415 11.21 25.23 -6.54
N ARG A 416 10.42 26.10 -7.17
CA ARG A 416 10.52 27.55 -6.97
C ARG A 416 10.14 27.99 -5.56
N ALA A 417 9.28 27.23 -4.88
CA ALA A 417 8.92 27.45 -3.48
C ALA A 417 9.98 26.94 -2.49
N GLY A 418 11.15 26.50 -2.97
CA GLY A 418 12.27 26.08 -2.13
C GLY A 418 12.27 24.60 -1.77
N LYS A 419 11.26 23.81 -2.19
CA LYS A 419 11.25 22.36 -1.97
C LYS A 419 12.22 21.68 -2.92
N GLN A 420 13.46 21.51 -2.48
CA GLN A 420 14.50 20.79 -3.22
C GLN A 420 14.68 19.39 -2.64
N ALA A 421 15.14 18.46 -3.47
CA ALA A 421 15.64 17.17 -2.99
C ALA A 421 16.97 17.42 -2.27
N THR A 422 16.90 17.85 -1.01
CA THR A 422 18.08 18.02 -0.17
C THR A 422 18.47 16.64 0.35
N PRO A 423 19.71 16.15 0.12
CA PRO A 423 20.14 14.92 0.74
C PRO A 423 20.03 15.02 2.26
N LEU A 424 19.28 14.11 2.89
CA LEU A 424 19.09 14.07 4.36
C LEU A 424 20.42 13.98 5.13
N LEU A 425 21.52 13.58 4.46
CA LEU A 425 22.87 13.53 5.03
C LEU A 425 23.45 14.91 5.41
N ALA A 426 22.89 16.04 4.95
CA ALA A 426 23.30 17.37 5.43
C ALA A 426 22.73 17.71 6.83
N ALA A 427 21.72 16.98 7.32
CA ALA A 427 21.03 17.28 8.58
C ALA A 427 21.66 16.63 9.82
N ARG A 428 22.60 15.69 9.65
CA ARG A 428 23.27 15.01 10.79
C ARG A 428 24.28 15.88 11.55
N GLU A 429 24.74 16.99 10.97
CA GLU A 429 25.75 17.85 11.59
C GLU A 429 25.17 19.03 12.40
N GLY A 430 23.84 19.19 12.52
CA GLY A 430 23.30 20.37 13.22
C GLY A 430 21.86 20.37 13.76
N ALA A 431 21.09 19.29 13.62
CA ALA A 431 19.70 19.30 14.08
C ALA A 431 19.52 18.60 15.44
N THR A 432 19.37 19.38 16.51
CA THR A 432 18.79 18.92 17.78
C THR A 432 17.30 18.63 17.54
N ILE A 433 16.95 17.36 17.36
CA ILE A 433 15.55 16.92 17.28
C ILE A 433 14.92 17.14 18.66
N THR A 434 13.98 18.08 18.77
CA THR A 434 13.23 18.31 20.00
C THR A 434 12.25 17.15 20.21
N THR A 435 12.67 16.13 20.96
CA THR A 435 11.78 15.11 21.49
C THR A 435 10.94 15.75 22.58
N GLY A 436 9.65 15.97 22.32
CA GLY A 436 8.71 16.40 23.35
C GLY A 436 8.63 15.33 24.44
N ALA A 437 9.04 15.68 25.66
CA ALA A 437 8.85 14.84 26.82
C ALA A 437 7.35 14.68 27.09
N THR A 438 6.95 13.44 27.34
CA THR A 438 5.63 13.05 27.86
C THR A 438 5.28 13.92 29.06
N LEU A 439 4.08 14.51 29.06
CA LEU A 439 3.44 15.08 30.25
C LEU A 439 2.39 14.10 30.77
#